data_AF-A0A819SSH2-F1
#
_entry.id   AF-A0A819SSH2-F1
#
_cell.length_a   1.000
_cell.length_b   1.000
_cell.length_c   1.000
_cell.angle_alpha   90.00
_cell.angle_beta   90.00
_cell.angle_gamma   90.00
#
_symmetry.space_group_name_H-M   'P 1'
#
loop_
_entity.id
_entity.type
_entity.pdbx_description
1 polymer ?
#
loop_
_entity_poly.entity_id
_entity_poly.type
_entity_poly.pdbx_seq_one_letter_code
_entity_poly.pdbx_strand_id
1 'polypeptide(L)'
;MSNGVRLSASLSIPIPKHNYEKFSILFEYKPYRKDDNLFNFDQPNIFYLTRRGFIVTKVDIRDTGSSKGFLIEREYTIEELNHCEHVIQQLAKYPR
;
A
#
# COMPACT_ATOMS: atom_id res chain seq x y z
N MET A 1 -1.93 -9.54 9.18
CA MET A 1 -2.88 -8.98 10.16
C MET A 1 -2.87 -9.85 11.42
N SER A 2 -3.33 -9.35 12.57
CA SER A 2 -3.34 -10.12 13.84
C SER A 2 -4.19 -11.39 13.77
N ASN A 3 -5.23 -11.40 12.94
CA ASN A 3 -6.10 -12.55 12.66
C ASN A 3 -5.57 -13.48 11.54
N GLY A 4 -4.31 -13.35 11.11
CA GLY A 4 -3.71 -14.20 10.07
C GLY A 4 -4.03 -13.80 8.62
N VAL A 5 -4.94 -12.85 8.40
CA VAL A 5 -5.23 -12.31 7.06
C VAL A 5 -3.97 -11.64 6.49
N ARG A 6 -3.75 -11.79 5.18
CA ARG A 6 -2.62 -11.18 4.46
C ARG A 6 -3.15 -10.24 3.39
N LEU A 7 -2.75 -8.97 3.48
CA LEU A 7 -3.02 -7.98 2.44
C LEU A 7 -1.79 -7.84 1.54
N SER A 8 -2.02 -7.62 0.26
CA SER A 8 -0.98 -7.45 -0.75
C SER A 8 -0.66 -5.96 -0.89
N ALA A 9 0.62 -5.62 -0.78
CA ALA A 9 1.13 -4.27 -0.92
C ALA A 9 2.28 -4.24 -1.95
N SER A 10 2.26 -3.25 -2.84
CA SER A 10 3.36 -2.96 -3.77
C SER A 10 4.00 -1.64 -3.38
N LEU A 11 5.32 -1.62 -3.23
CA LEU A 11 6.09 -0.43 -2.86
C LEU A 11 6.99 -0.01 -4.02
N SER A 12 6.88 1.25 -4.44
CA SER A 12 7.87 1.92 -5.29
C SER A 12 8.75 2.79 -4.41
N ILE A 13 10.02 2.43 -4.33
CA ILE A 13 10.96 2.99 -3.35
C ILE A 13 12.02 3.83 -4.10
N PRO A 14 12.32 5.06 -3.65
CA PRO A 14 13.45 5.82 -4.17
C PRO A 14 14.77 5.09 -3.96
N ILE A 15 15.73 5.20 -4.88
CA ILE A 15 17.08 4.70 -4.65
C ILE A 15 17.79 5.69 -3.71
N PRO A 16 18.15 5.28 -2.47
CA PRO A 16 18.81 6.18 -1.54
C PRO A 16 20.23 6.50 -2.01
N LYS A 17 20.67 7.73 -1.78
CA LYS A 17 22.07 8.12 -1.98
C LYS A 17 22.92 7.80 -0.75
N HIS A 18 22.29 7.74 0.42
CA HIS A 18 22.94 7.41 1.69
C HIS A 18 22.06 6.49 2.54
N ASN A 19 22.70 5.62 3.32
CA ASN A 19 22.02 4.60 4.14
C ASN A 19 21.13 5.18 5.26
N TYR A 20 21.24 6.47 5.57
CA TYR A 20 20.43 7.14 6.59
C TYR A 20 19.21 7.87 6.02
N GLU A 21 19.02 7.85 4.70
CA GLU A 21 17.93 8.57 4.06
C GLU A 21 16.55 8.03 4.44
N LYS A 22 15.63 8.98 4.61
CA LYS A 22 14.34 8.75 5.22
C LYS A 22 13.24 9.33 4.32
N PHE A 23 12.45 8.47 3.68
CA PHE A 23 11.43 8.86 2.68
C PHE A 23 10.00 8.75 3.20
N SER A 24 9.22 9.83 3.10
CA SER A 24 7.79 9.83 3.41
C SER A 24 7.03 8.83 2.53
N ILE A 25 5.99 8.22 3.08
CA ILE A 25 5.17 7.22 2.38
C ILE A 25 3.87 7.88 1.91
N LEU A 26 3.59 7.81 0.62
CA LEU A 26 2.27 8.07 0.04
C LEU A 26 1.52 6.75 -0.07
N PHE A 27 0.42 6.66 0.66
CA PHE A 27 -0.30 5.42 0.90
C PHE A 27 -1.67 5.42 0.22
N GLU A 28 -1.91 4.43 -0.62
CA GLU A 28 -3.20 4.18 -1.27
C GLU A 28 -3.78 2.83 -0.82
N TYR A 29 -5.04 2.85 -0.42
CA TYR A 29 -5.79 1.70 0.10
C TYR A 29 -7.17 1.67 -0.55
N LYS A 30 -7.40 0.78 -1.53
CA LYS A 30 -8.64 0.79 -2.34
C LYS A 30 -8.95 -0.58 -2.96
N PRO A 31 -10.20 -0.88 -3.35
CA PRO A 31 -10.60 -2.19 -3.87
C PRO A 31 -10.22 -2.44 -5.35
N TYR A 32 -9.64 -1.46 -6.04
CA TYR A 32 -9.46 -1.49 -7.50
C TYR A 32 -8.19 -2.17 -7.98
N ARG A 33 -7.77 -3.25 -7.30
CA ARG A 33 -6.76 -4.21 -7.76
C ARG A 33 -5.51 -3.56 -8.36
N LYS A 34 -4.52 -3.28 -7.53
CA LYS A 34 -3.29 -2.53 -7.88
C LYS A 34 -2.48 -3.09 -9.06
N ASP A 35 -2.66 -4.37 -9.38
CA ASP A 35 -1.93 -5.10 -10.43
C ASP A 35 -2.68 -5.18 -11.78
N ASP A 36 -3.89 -4.63 -11.87
CA ASP A 36 -4.69 -4.61 -13.10
C ASP A 36 -4.25 -3.49 -14.05
N ASN A 37 -4.91 -3.35 -15.21
CA ASN A 37 -4.54 -2.40 -16.28
C ASN A 37 -4.39 -0.93 -15.82
N LEU A 38 -5.02 -0.53 -14.71
CA LEU A 38 -4.86 0.79 -14.07
C LEU A 38 -3.40 1.06 -13.66
N PHE A 39 -2.61 0.03 -13.38
CA PHE A 39 -1.19 0.18 -13.04
C PHE A 39 -0.41 0.96 -14.11
N ASN A 40 -0.68 0.69 -15.39
CA ASN A 40 0.00 1.38 -16.50
C ASN A 40 -0.36 2.87 -16.57
N PHE A 41 -1.59 3.22 -16.22
CA PHE A 41 -2.03 4.62 -16.14
C PHE A 41 -1.42 5.34 -14.94
N ASP A 42 -1.21 4.64 -13.83
CA ASP A 42 -0.67 5.22 -12.61
C ASP A 42 0.87 5.30 -12.59
N GLN A 43 1.56 4.50 -13.40
CA GLN A 43 3.03 4.45 -13.47
C GLN A 43 3.71 5.82 -13.58
N PRO A 44 3.29 6.74 -14.48
CA PRO A 44 3.90 8.06 -14.58
C PRO A 44 3.84 8.85 -13.27
N ASN A 45 2.71 8.79 -12.57
CA ASN A 45 2.52 9.45 -11.28
C ASN A 45 3.38 8.81 -10.19
N ILE A 46 3.41 7.48 -10.14
CA ILE A 46 4.26 6.72 -9.21
C ILE A 46 5.73 7.12 -9.39
N PHE A 47 6.23 7.15 -10.63
CA PHE A 47 7.61 7.54 -10.91
C PHE A 47 7.89 9.01 -10.63
N TYR A 48 6.94 9.90 -10.94
CA TYR A 48 7.05 11.32 -10.62
C TYR A 48 7.27 11.56 -9.12
N LEU A 49 6.50 10.88 -8.28
CA LEU A 49 6.57 10.98 -6.82
C LEU A 49 7.81 10.27 -6.27
N THR A 50 8.11 9.07 -6.77
CA THR A 50 9.28 8.29 -6.33
C THR A 50 10.59 9.02 -6.59
N ARG A 51 10.73 9.69 -7.75
CA ARG A 51 11.90 10.52 -8.06
C ARG A 51 12.06 11.74 -7.17
N ARG A 52 11.03 12.12 -6.40
CA ARG A 52 11.02 13.26 -5.47
C ARG A 52 11.17 12.83 -4.00
N GLY A 53 11.53 11.57 -3.76
CA GLY A 53 11.79 11.08 -2.40
C GLY A 53 10.55 10.63 -1.64
N PHE A 54 9.48 10.26 -2.35
CA PHE A 54 8.33 9.58 -1.75
C PHE A 54 8.38 8.09 -2.03
N ILE A 55 8.17 7.26 -1.01
CA ILE A 55 7.78 5.87 -1.24
C ILE A 55 6.30 5.90 -1.63
N VAL A 56 5.95 5.36 -2.79
CA VAL A 56 4.55 5.20 -3.16
C VAL A 56 4.15 3.76 -2.90
N THR A 57 3.14 3.56 -2.07
CA THR A 57 2.63 2.22 -1.76
C THR A 57 1.15 2.13 -2.10
N LYS A 58 0.78 0.98 -2.68
CA LYS A 58 -0.60 0.64 -3.01
C LYS A 58 -0.95 -0.68 -2.37
N VAL A 59 -2.11 -0.74 -1.74
CA VAL A 59 -2.57 -1.90 -1.01
C VAL A 59 -3.95 -2.30 -1.49
N ASP A 60 -4.07 -3.56 -1.90
CA ASP A 60 -5.37 -4.17 -2.17
C ASP A 60 -6.08 -4.39 -0.83
N ILE A 61 -7.30 -3.87 -0.67
CA ILE A 61 -8.09 -4.15 0.53
C ILE A 61 -8.41 -5.64 0.62
N ARG A 62 -8.88 -6.08 1.79
CA ARG A 62 -9.19 -7.49 2.04
C ARG A 62 -10.11 -8.06 0.96
N ASP A 63 -9.78 -9.26 0.49
CA ASP A 63 -10.49 -9.98 -0.58
C ASP A 63 -10.52 -9.27 -1.96
N THR A 64 -9.64 -8.30 -2.19
CA THR A 64 -9.46 -7.68 -3.51
C THR A 64 -8.06 -7.95 -4.05
N GLY A 65 -7.90 -7.91 -5.38
CA GLY A 65 -6.59 -8.02 -6.03
C GLY A 65 -5.86 -9.30 -5.64
N SER A 66 -4.68 -9.11 -5.06
CA SER A 66 -3.81 -10.18 -4.56
C SER A 66 -3.93 -10.40 -3.04
N SER A 67 -4.77 -9.63 -2.35
CA SER A 67 -5.06 -9.78 -0.93
C SER A 67 -5.89 -11.04 -0.65
N LYS A 68 -5.73 -11.60 0.55
CA LYS A 68 -6.47 -12.78 1.01
C LYS A 68 -7.61 -12.37 1.95
N GLY A 69 -8.50 -13.31 2.24
CA GLY A 69 -9.59 -13.14 3.20
C GLY A 69 -10.93 -13.48 2.57
N PHE A 70 -11.98 -12.89 3.14
CA PHE A 70 -13.34 -12.90 2.63
C PHE A 70 -13.80 -11.46 2.52
N LEU A 71 -14.69 -11.19 1.56
CA LEU A 71 -15.29 -9.90 1.33
C LEU A 71 -15.93 -9.38 2.61
N ILE A 72 -15.65 -8.12 2.90
CA ILE A 72 -16.36 -7.37 3.92
C ILE A 72 -17.61 -6.80 3.23
N GLU A 73 -18.81 -7.12 3.72
CA GLU A 73 -20.07 -6.84 3.02
C GLU A 73 -20.33 -5.35 2.73
N ARG A 74 -19.68 -4.45 3.45
CA ARG A 74 -19.86 -3.00 3.32
C ARG A 74 -18.51 -2.32 3.21
N GLU A 75 -18.48 -1.24 2.43
CA GLU A 75 -17.35 -0.33 2.36
C GLU A 75 -17.23 0.49 3.66
N TYR A 76 -16.00 0.83 4.04
CA TYR A 76 -15.67 1.72 5.16
C TYR A 76 -16.14 1.22 6.53
N THR A 77 -16.25 -0.10 6.70
CA THR A 77 -16.53 -0.68 8.02
C THR A 77 -15.39 -0.42 9.00
N ILE A 78 -15.68 -0.50 10.29
CA ILE A 78 -14.66 -0.46 11.34
C ILE A 78 -13.61 -1.55 11.13
N GLU A 79 -14.01 -2.74 10.67
CA GLU A 79 -13.07 -3.82 10.37
C GLU A 79 -12.11 -3.43 9.23
N GLU A 80 -12.61 -2.84 8.15
CA GLU A 80 -11.79 -2.34 7.05
C GLU A 80 -10.84 -1.22 7.50
N LEU A 81 -11.33 -0.24 8.26
CA LEU A 81 -10.52 0.86 8.78
C LEU A 81 -9.44 0.37 9.74
N ASN A 82 -9.76 -0.59 10.62
CA ASN A 82 -8.78 -1.27 11.47
C ASN A 82 -7.72 -2.00 10.63
N HIS A 83 -8.10 -2.54 9.47
CA HIS A 83 -7.11 -3.15 8.59
C HIS A 83 -6.16 -2.10 8.00
N CYS A 84 -6.69 -0.97 7.56
CA CYS A 84 -5.93 0.17 7.08
C CYS A 84 -4.94 0.68 8.14
N GLU A 85 -5.38 0.86 9.39
CA GLU A 85 -4.51 1.29 10.50
C GLU A 85 -3.37 0.30 10.76
N HIS A 86 -3.65 -1.02 10.74
CA HIS A 86 -2.60 -2.02 10.90
C HIS A 86 -1.54 -1.94 9.79
N VAL A 87 -1.96 -1.68 8.55
CA VAL A 87 -1.02 -1.51 7.44
C VAL A 87 -0.17 -0.26 7.64
N ILE A 88 -0.77 0.86 8.05
CA ILE A 88 -0.03 2.10 8.37
C ILE A 88 0.99 1.85 9.50
N GLN A 89 0.62 1.13 10.56
CA GLN A 89 1.52 0.78 11.65
C GLN A 89 2.69 -0.12 11.17
N GLN A 90 2.43 -1.04 10.24
CA GLN A 90 3.49 -1.87 9.64
C GLN A 90 4.42 -1.05 8.75
N LEU A 91 3.87 -0.16 7.92
CA LEU A 91 4.63 0.75 7.06
C LEU A 91 5.47 1.74 7.87
N ALA A 92 4.96 2.25 8.99
CA ALA A 92 5.69 3.14 9.88
C ALA A 92 6.91 2.47 10.54
N LYS A 93 6.87 1.13 10.69
CA LYS A 93 7.97 0.31 11.19
C LYS A 93 8.85 -0.26 10.08
N TYR A 94 8.46 -0.11 8.81
CA TYR A 94 9.18 -0.68 7.68
C TYR A 94 10.60 -0.09 7.65
N PRO A 95 11.64 -0.91 7.85
CA PRO A 95 13.00 -0.43 7.93
C PRO A 95 13.41 0.21 6.61
N ARG A 96 14.11 1.35 6.71
CA ARG A 96 14.80 2.01 5.61
C ARG A 96 16.27 1.64 5.69
#